data_AF-A0A8S2G021-F1
#
_entry.id   AF-A0A8S2G021-F1
#
_cell.length_a   1.000
_cell.length_b   1.000
_cell.length_c   1.000
_cell.angle_alpha   90.00
_cell.angle_beta   90.00
_cell.angle_gamma   90.00
#
_symmetry.space_group_name_H-M   'P 1'
#
loop_
_entity.id
_entity.type
_entity.pdbx_description
1 polymer ?
#
loop_
_entity_poly.entity_id
_entity_poly.type
_entity_poly.pdbx_seq_one_letter_code
_entity_poly.pdbx_strand_id
1 'polypeptide(L)' 'MKTFNSVTTRFGSFAPIRENQLAQWFVNAKGYMESLAKAILSAKEEIFIANWWLSPELMLIRPSNDETYRLDNLLVKKAV' A
#
# COMPACT_ATOMS: atom_id res chain seq x y z
N MET A 1 34.00 15.79 17.29
CA MET A 1 33.26 15.53 16.04
C MET A 1 31.78 15.40 16.40
N LYS A 2 30.95 16.42 16.13
CA LYS A 2 29.52 16.41 16.45
C LYS A 2 28.77 15.82 15.26
N THR A 3 28.21 14.62 15.40
CA THR A 3 27.38 13.97 14.37
C THR A 3 26.07 14.75 14.24
N PHE A 4 25.76 15.18 13.02
CA PHE A 4 24.48 15.82 12.68
C PHE A 4 23.31 14.91 13.06
N ASN A 5 22.33 15.48 13.78
CA ASN A 5 20.99 14.94 14.13
C ASN A 5 20.91 13.90 15.26
N SER A 6 21.01 14.37 16.52
CA SER A 6 20.70 13.59 17.73
C SER A 6 19.22 13.63 18.13
N VAL A 7 18.28 13.57 17.17
CA VAL A 7 16.88 13.35 17.54
C VAL A 7 16.70 11.85 17.73
N THR A 8 16.93 11.40 18.96
CA THR A 8 16.75 10.00 19.33
C THR A 8 15.27 9.67 19.30
N THR A 9 14.84 8.93 18.29
CA THR A 9 13.47 8.42 18.18
C THR A 9 13.31 7.16 19.06
N ARG A 10 12.06 6.84 19.42
CA ARG A 10 11.76 5.62 20.18
C ARG A 10 12.28 4.39 19.43
N PHE A 11 13.01 3.52 20.14
CA PHE A 11 13.65 2.30 19.61
C PHE A 11 14.72 2.51 18.52
N GLY A 12 15.24 3.74 18.31
CA GLY A 12 16.25 4.01 17.27
C GLY A 12 15.70 3.99 15.84
N SER A 13 14.37 4.14 15.69
CA SER A 13 13.68 4.19 14.39
C SER A 13 14.15 5.38 13.52
N PHE A 14 14.22 5.22 12.20
CA PHE A 14 14.44 6.40 11.34
C PHE A 14 13.23 7.38 11.35
N ALA A 15 12.04 6.92 11.74
CA ALA A 15 10.80 7.68 11.76
C ALA A 15 10.33 8.03 13.19
N PRO A 16 9.76 9.23 13.44
CA PRO A 16 9.24 9.65 14.74
C PRO A 16 7.84 9.08 15.05
N ILE A 17 7.39 9.23 16.30
CA ILE A 17 6.00 8.92 16.69
C ILE A 17 5.07 9.95 16.04
N ARG A 18 3.98 9.47 15.42
CA ARG A 18 2.90 10.32 14.89
C ARG A 18 1.63 10.04 15.68
N GLU A 19 1.18 11.02 16.45
CA GLU A 19 -0.06 10.91 17.23
C GLU A 19 -1.29 11.17 16.35
N ASN A 20 -2.45 10.72 16.81
CA ASN A 20 -3.75 10.95 16.16
C ASN A 20 -3.82 10.49 14.69
N GLN A 21 -3.11 9.41 14.35
CA GLN A 21 -3.16 8.83 13.00
C GLN A 21 -4.31 7.84 12.87
N LEU A 22 -5.00 7.88 11.74
CA LEU A 22 -5.94 6.86 11.36
C LEU A 22 -5.18 5.61 10.92
N ALA A 23 -5.47 4.47 11.55
CA ALA A 23 -4.89 3.19 11.22
C ALA A 23 -6.00 2.14 11.08
N GLN A 24 -5.86 1.26 10.09
CA GLN A 24 -6.74 0.12 9.87
C GLN A 24 -5.91 -1.15 9.88
N TRP A 25 -6.38 -2.16 10.59
CA TRP A 25 -5.79 -3.50 10.57
C TRP A 25 -6.68 -4.45 9.77
N PHE A 26 -6.07 -5.49 9.21
CA PHE A 26 -6.75 -6.51 8.44
C PHE A 26 -6.39 -7.88 8.99
N VAL A 27 -7.40 -8.73 9.18
CA VAL A 27 -7.21 -10.16 9.38
C VAL A 27 -7.54 -10.85 8.07
N ASN A 28 -6.60 -11.65 7.58
CA ASN A 28 -6.61 -12.27 6.26
C ASN A 28 -6.59 -11.26 5.09
N ALA A 29 -6.49 -11.78 3.87
CA ALA A 29 -6.25 -10.96 2.69
C ALA A 29 -7.50 -10.28 2.11
N LYS A 30 -8.72 -10.82 2.34
CA LYS A 30 -9.93 -10.33 1.64
C LYS A 30 -10.14 -8.81 1.82
N GLY A 31 -10.22 -8.33 3.06
CA GLY A 31 -10.43 -6.91 3.34
C GLY A 31 -9.24 -6.02 2.95
N TYR A 32 -8.02 -6.56 3.04
CA TYR A 32 -6.80 -5.86 2.61
C TYR A 32 -6.80 -5.64 1.10
N MET A 33 -7.07 -6.68 0.31
CA MET A 33 -7.09 -6.60 -1.15
C MET A 33 -8.22 -5.71 -1.67
N GLU A 34 -9.38 -5.73 -1.00
CA GLU A 34 -10.49 -4.80 -1.28
C GLU A 34 -10.11 -3.34 -1.02
N SER A 35 -9.39 -3.06 0.06
CA SER A 35 -8.90 -1.70 0.36
C SER A 35 -7.77 -1.27 -0.58
N LEU A 36 -6.88 -2.20 -0.95
CA LEU A 36 -5.81 -1.96 -1.92
C LEU A 36 -6.37 -1.57 -3.30
N ALA A 37 -7.37 -2.30 -3.80
CA ALA A 37 -8.00 -1.98 -5.09
C ALA A 37 -8.61 -0.57 -5.09
N LYS A 38 -9.29 -0.18 -4.00
CA LYS A 38 -9.83 1.18 -3.81
C LYS A 38 -8.72 2.23 -3.78
N ALA A 39 -7.63 1.97 -3.05
CA ALA A 39 -6.49 2.87 -2.97
C ALA A 39 -5.86 3.11 -4.36
N ILE A 40 -5.60 2.04 -5.12
CA ILE A 40 -5.06 2.12 -6.49
C ILE A 40 -5.99 2.96 -7.39
N LEU A 41 -7.30 2.68 -7.39
CA LEU A 41 -8.27 3.44 -8.19
C LEU A 41 -8.31 4.93 -7.83
N SER A 42 -8.11 5.25 -6.55
CA SER A 42 -8.11 6.63 -6.04
C SER A 42 -6.82 7.40 -6.31
N ALA A 43 -5.71 6.72 -6.63
CA ALA A 43 -4.40 7.32 -6.83
C ALA A 43 -4.42 8.40 -7.93
N LYS A 44 -3.67 9.49 -7.73
CA LYS A 44 -3.64 10.64 -8.66
C LYS A 44 -2.28 10.89 -9.29
N GLU A 45 -1.20 10.47 -8.62
CA GLU A 45 0.16 10.81 -9.02
C GLU A 45 1.04 9.55 -9.04
N GLU A 46 1.32 8.97 -7.88
CA GLU A 46 2.29 7.89 -7.76
C GLU A 46 1.71 6.65 -7.07
N ILE A 47 2.18 5.48 -7.48
CA ILE A 47 1.91 4.19 -6.83
C ILE A 47 3.24 3.49 -6.59
N PHE A 48 3.66 3.38 -5.32
CA PHE A 48 4.86 2.65 -4.94
C PHE A 48 4.50 1.24 -4.48
N ILE A 49 5.11 0.23 -5.09
CA ILE A 49 4.90 -1.19 -4.77
C ILE A 49 6.26 -1.81 -4.47
N ALA A 50 6.42 -2.35 -3.26
CA ALA A 50 7.55 -3.20 -2.89
C ALA A 50 7.01 -4.55 -2.46
N ASN A 51 7.49 -5.62 -3.11
CA ASN A 51 7.00 -6.97 -2.84
C ASN A 51 8.14 -7.97 -2.97
N TRP A 52 8.10 -9.05 -2.20
CA TRP A 52 9.04 -10.16 -2.37
C TRP A 52 8.71 -10.98 -3.62
N TRP A 53 7.41 -11.24 -3.83
CA TRP A 53 6.88 -11.81 -5.06
C TRP A 53 5.57 -11.13 -5.44
N LEU A 54 5.50 -10.66 -6.69
CA LEU A 54 4.31 -10.05 -7.27
C LEU A 54 3.77 -10.93 -8.40
N SER A 55 2.49 -11.28 -8.32
CA SER A 55 1.74 -11.94 -9.41
C SER A 55 0.81 -10.91 -10.05
N PRO A 56 1.10 -10.42 -11.27
CA PRO A 56 0.30 -9.38 -11.94
C PRO A 56 -1.17 -9.77 -12.14
N GLU A 57 -1.45 -11.05 -12.37
CA GLU A 57 -2.78 -11.57 -12.71
C GLU A 57 -3.65 -11.85 -11.45
N LEU A 58 -3.20 -11.41 -10.27
CA LEU A 58 -3.94 -11.61 -9.02
C LEU A 58 -5.22 -10.79 -9.01
N MET A 59 -6.36 -11.47 -8.83
CA MET A 59 -7.66 -10.84 -8.60
C MET A 59 -7.76 -10.28 -7.18
N LEU A 60 -7.92 -8.95 -7.05
CA LEU A 60 -8.00 -8.27 -5.75
C LEU A 60 -9.40 -8.38 -5.11
N ILE A 61 -10.46 -8.37 -5.91
CA ILE A 61 -11.86 -8.48 -5.46
C ILE A 61 -12.44 -9.84 -5.83
N ARG A 62 -12.96 -10.60 -4.87
CA ARG A 62 -13.47 -11.97 -5.12
C ARG A 62 -14.79 -12.27 -4.38
N PRO A 63 -15.71 -13.03 -5.00
CA PRO A 63 -15.69 -13.42 -6.41
C PRO A 63 -15.95 -12.20 -7.31
N SER A 64 -15.30 -12.15 -8.46
CA SER A 64 -15.52 -11.12 -9.48
C SER A 64 -15.34 -11.74 -10.85
N ASN A 65 -16.27 -11.44 -11.76
CA ASN A 65 -16.10 -11.71 -13.19
C ASN A 65 -15.60 -10.45 -13.93
N ASP A 66 -15.42 -9.35 -13.21
CA ASP A 66 -14.88 -8.10 -13.74
C ASP A 66 -13.35 -8.13 -13.63
N GLU A 67 -12.70 -8.36 -14.77
CA GLU A 67 -11.25 -8.38 -14.93
C GLU A 67 -10.60 -7.04 -14.57
N THR A 68 -11.37 -5.94 -14.49
CA THR A 68 -10.87 -4.63 -14.07
C THR A 68 -10.20 -4.69 -12.71
N TYR A 69 -10.59 -5.63 -11.83
CA TYR A 69 -10.03 -5.77 -10.48
C TYR A 69 -8.80 -6.68 -10.38
N ARG A 70 -8.25 -7.15 -11.50
CA ARG A 70 -6.91 -7.72 -11.50
C ARG A 70 -5.87 -6.63 -11.30
N LEU A 71 -4.81 -6.97 -10.58
CA LEU A 71 -3.76 -6.01 -10.23
C LEU A 71 -3.14 -5.36 -11.47
N ASP A 72 -2.78 -6.14 -12.48
CA ASP A 72 -2.25 -5.65 -13.77
C ASP A 72 -3.19 -4.64 -14.44
N ASN A 73 -4.48 -4.98 -14.58
CA ASN A 73 -5.47 -4.11 -15.22
C ASN A 73 -5.69 -2.81 -14.45
N LEU A 74 -5.71 -2.86 -13.12
CA LEU A 74 -5.81 -1.65 -12.29
C LEU A 74 -4.59 -0.74 -12.48
N LEU A 75 -3.39 -1.29 -12.52
CA LEU A 75 -2.17 -0.51 -12.68
C LEU A 75 -2.08 0.10 -14.08
N VAL A 76 -2.38 -0.66 -15.13
CA VAL A 76 -2.45 -0.13 -16.51
C VAL A 76 -3.45 1.02 -16.61
N LYS A 77 -4.63 0.89 -15.99
CA LYS A 77 -5.63 1.96 -15.96
C LYS A 77 -5.14 3.23 -15.25
N LYS A 78 -4.21 3.10 -14.31
CA LYS A 78 -3.68 4.22 -13.49
C LYS A 78 -2.38 4.82 -14.01
N ALA A 79 -1.72 4.18 -14.97
CA ALA A 79 -0.45 4.62 -15.54
C ALA A 79 -0.59 5.69 -16.64
N VAL A 80 -1.76 6.33 -16.76
CA VAL A 80 -2.08 7.35 -17.77
C VAL A 80 -2.03 8.74 -17.16
#